data_AF-A0A3B8RF70-F1
#
_entry.id   AF-A0A3B8RF70-F1
#
_cell.length_a   1.000
_cell.length_b   1.000
_cell.length_c   1.000
_cell.angle_alpha   90.00
_cell.angle_beta   90.00
_cell.angle_gamma   90.00
#
_symmetry.space_group_name_H-M   'P 1'
#
loop_
_entity.id
_entity.type
_entity.pdbx_description
1 polymer ?
#
loop_
_entity_poly.entity_id
_entity_poly.type
_entity_poly.pdbx_seq_one_letter_code
_entity_poly.pdbx_strand_id
1 'polypeptide(L)'
;MKLITFTESGWSRAGILNGDGVIDLSIACPGLPSEMLALIQAGPRAIALAASVSEHSPHFPLTAVTLEAVIKRPPKIIAIGLNYRAHAEESNMALPEVPLVFTKQSTSA
;
A
#
# COMPACT_ATOMS: atom_id res chain seq x y z
N MET A 1 4.90 7.08 -9.69
CA MET A 1 5.05 7.09 -8.23
C MET A 1 4.66 5.74 -7.65
N LYS A 2 5.46 5.18 -6.73
CA LYS A 2 5.15 3.97 -5.96
C LYS A 2 5.05 4.34 -4.48
N LEU A 3 3.85 4.33 -3.90
CA LEU A 3 3.66 4.60 -2.47
C LEU A 3 3.92 3.33 -1.66
N ILE A 4 4.61 3.49 -0.53
CA ILE A 4 4.92 2.42 0.41
C ILE A 4 4.66 2.87 1.84
N THR A 5 4.48 1.91 2.73
CA THR A 5 4.65 2.14 4.18
C THR A 5 5.96 1.48 4.57
N PHE A 6 6.81 2.22 5.28
CA PHE A 6 8.11 1.73 5.74
C PHE A 6 8.31 2.08 7.20
N THR A 7 9.10 1.26 7.88
CA THR A 7 9.57 1.50 9.25
C THR A 7 11.05 1.80 9.22
N GLU A 8 11.41 2.92 9.84
CA GLU A 8 12.79 3.33 10.08
C GLU A 8 12.86 3.84 11.53
N SER A 9 13.87 3.40 12.28
CA SER A 9 14.03 3.70 13.72
C SER A 9 12.76 3.49 14.57
N GLY A 10 12.00 2.43 14.27
CA GLY A 10 10.79 2.06 15.03
C GLY A 10 9.53 2.85 14.70
N TRP A 11 9.57 3.77 13.74
CA TRP A 11 8.41 4.58 13.34
C TRP A 11 7.95 4.26 11.91
N SER A 12 6.75 3.69 11.79
CA SER A 12 6.13 3.40 10.48
C SER A 12 5.45 4.64 9.89
N ARG A 13 5.71 4.93 8.62
CA ARG A 13 5.08 6.05 7.88
C ARG A 13 5.05 5.83 6.36
N ALA A 14 4.27 6.66 5.68
CA ALA A 14 4.14 6.67 4.23
C ALA A 14 5.40 7.26 3.57
N GLY A 15 5.81 6.66 2.46
CA GLY A 15 6.93 7.10 1.65
C GLY A 15 6.70 6.82 0.16
N ILE A 16 7.63 7.29 -0.66
CA ILE A 16 7.71 6.96 -2.08
C ILE A 16 8.95 6.11 -2.31
N LEU A 17 8.78 4.96 -2.96
CA LEU A 17 9.88 4.15 -3.46
C LEU A 17 10.40 4.75 -4.78
N ASN A 18 11.66 5.18 -4.79
CA ASN A 18 12.35 5.73 -5.95
C ASN A 18 13.68 4.97 -6.16
N GLY A 19 13.72 4.08 -7.16
CA GLY A 19 14.83 3.14 -7.33
C GLY A 19 15.03 2.27 -6.08
N ASP A 20 16.27 2.24 -5.57
CA ASP A 20 16.65 1.58 -4.33
C ASP A 20 16.63 2.53 -3.11
N GLY A 21 15.86 3.61 -3.20
CA GLY A 21 15.74 4.62 -2.16
C GLY A 21 14.29 4.89 -1.76
N VAL A 22 14.12 5.38 -0.54
CA VAL A 22 12.84 5.79 0.03
C VAL A 22 12.84 7.28 0.30
N ILE A 23 11.87 7.98 -0.28
CA ILE A 23 11.56 9.37 0.04
C ILE A 23 10.51 9.35 1.15
N ASP A 24 10.88 9.87 2.32
CA ASP A 24 10.00 9.99 3.47
C ASP A 24 9.04 11.16 3.27
N LEU A 25 7.73 10.90 3.16
CA LEU A 25 6.74 11.95 2.94
C LEU A 25 6.58 12.87 4.14
N SER A 26 6.89 12.41 5.36
CA SER A 26 6.84 13.26 6.54
C SER A 26 7.94 14.34 6.54
N ILE A 27 9.03 14.10 5.81
CA ILE A 27 10.14 15.05 5.64
C ILE A 27 9.94 15.87 4.36
N ALA A 28 9.66 15.21 3.23
CA ALA A 28 9.53 15.86 1.93
C ALA A 28 8.24 16.69 1.81
N CYS A 29 7.17 16.32 2.54
CA CYS A 29 5.88 16.99 2.49
C CYS A 29 5.19 16.97 3.88
N PRO A 30 5.71 17.72 4.88
CA PRO A 30 5.27 17.62 6.28
C PRO A 30 3.81 18.01 6.53
N GLY A 31 3.14 18.64 5.55
CA GLY A 31 1.70 18.94 5.61
C GLY A 31 0.78 17.75 5.28
N LEU A 32 1.34 16.61 4.85
CA LEU A 32 0.57 15.40 4.55
C LEU A 32 0.46 14.48 5.77
N PRO A 33 -0.63 13.71 5.89
CA PRO A 33 -0.71 12.64 6.88
C PRO A 33 0.43 11.63 6.70
N SER A 34 1.07 11.24 7.80
CA SER A 34 2.16 10.27 7.79
C SER A 34 1.68 8.81 7.67
N GLU A 35 0.41 8.53 7.99
CA GLU A 35 -0.17 7.19 7.90
C GLU A 35 -0.84 7.01 6.53
N MET A 36 -0.64 5.86 5.89
CA MET A 36 -1.03 5.63 4.49
C MET A 36 -2.54 5.71 4.26
N LEU A 37 -3.35 5.11 5.15
CA LEU A 37 -4.80 5.19 5.01
C LEU A 37 -5.28 6.64 5.15
N ALA A 38 -4.76 7.39 6.12
CA ALA A 38 -5.06 8.81 6.28
C ALA A 38 -4.63 9.64 5.06
N LEU A 39 -3.46 9.34 4.47
CA LEU A 39 -2.98 9.99 3.24
C LEU A 39 -3.96 9.75 2.07
N ILE A 40 -4.42 8.52 1.88
CA ILE A 40 -5.40 8.18 0.83
C ILE A 40 -6.73 8.89 1.09
N GLN A 41 -7.19 8.92 2.36
CA GLN A 41 -8.44 9.57 2.76
C GLN A 41 -8.40 11.10 2.63
N ALA A 42 -7.22 11.73 2.70
CA ALA A 42 -7.05 13.16 2.42
C ALA A 42 -7.31 13.52 0.93
N GLY A 43 -7.42 12.52 0.06
CA GLY A 43 -7.99 12.66 -1.27
C GLY A 43 -6.99 13.08 -2.36
N PRO A 44 -7.48 13.34 -3.58
CA PRO A 44 -6.63 13.48 -4.76
C PRO A 44 -5.58 14.60 -4.68
N ARG A 45 -5.89 15.71 -3.99
CA ARG A 45 -4.95 16.81 -3.80
C ARG A 45 -3.75 16.39 -2.95
N ALA A 46 -3.97 15.63 -1.89
CA ALA A 46 -2.90 15.09 -1.05
C ALA A 46 -2.01 14.12 -1.84
N ILE A 47 -2.61 13.25 -2.65
CA ILE A 47 -1.87 12.34 -3.53
C ILE A 47 -1.06 13.09 -4.60
N ALA A 48 -1.61 14.17 -5.17
CA ALA A 48 -0.89 15.01 -6.13
C ALA A 48 0.30 15.73 -5.47
N LEU A 49 0.15 16.21 -4.24
CA LEU A 49 1.24 16.79 -3.46
C LEU A 49 2.34 15.75 -3.16
N ALA A 50 1.98 14.53 -2.74
CA ALA A 50 2.95 13.44 -2.60
C ALA A 50 3.67 13.17 -3.93
N ALA A 51 2.93 13.10 -5.04
CA ALA A 51 3.53 12.87 -6.36
C ALA A 51 4.53 13.95 -6.77
N SER A 52 4.29 15.21 -6.38
CA SER A 52 5.18 16.33 -6.71
C SER A 52 6.60 16.19 -6.14
N VAL A 53 6.79 15.38 -5.09
CA VAL A 53 8.10 15.14 -4.48
C VAL A 53 8.76 13.84 -4.95
N SER A 54 8.20 13.15 -5.95
CA SER A 54 8.71 11.84 -6.43
C SER A 54 10.15 11.88 -6.95
N GLU A 55 10.61 13.05 -7.42
CA GLU A 55 11.96 13.26 -7.96
C GLU A 55 12.96 13.80 -6.92
N HIS A 56 12.56 13.91 -5.65
CA HIS A 56 13.50 14.31 -4.59
C HIS A 56 14.53 13.20 -4.34
N SER A 57 15.70 13.59 -3.83
CA SER A 57 16.68 12.62 -3.36
C SER A 57 16.09 11.74 -2.25
N PRO A 58 16.30 10.42 -2.30
CA PRO A 58 15.90 9.52 -1.22
C PRO A 58 16.51 9.94 0.12
N HIS A 59 15.73 9.79 1.19
CA HIS A 59 16.18 10.05 2.56
C HIS A 59 16.89 8.82 3.14
N PHE A 60 16.44 7.63 2.74
CA PHE A 60 16.99 6.35 3.17
C PHE A 60 17.25 5.45 1.97
N PRO A 61 18.33 4.67 1.96
CA PRO A 61 18.40 3.52 1.06
C PRO A 61 17.35 2.49 1.49
N LEU A 62 16.79 1.74 0.54
CA LEU A 62 15.78 0.71 0.78
C LEU A 62 16.27 -0.35 1.78
N THR A 63 17.58 -0.64 1.78
CA THR A 63 18.22 -1.59 2.70
C THR A 63 18.27 -1.12 4.15
N ALA A 64 18.05 0.17 4.43
CA ALA A 64 18.03 0.73 5.78
C ALA A 64 16.64 0.81 6.40
N VAL A 65 15.59 0.40 5.67
CA VAL A 65 14.21 0.43 6.15
C VAL A 65 13.58 -0.95 6.08
N THR A 66 12.53 -1.17 6.88
CA THR A 66 11.67 -2.34 6.76
C THR A 66 10.43 -1.96 5.97
N LEU A 67 10.13 -2.65 4.87
CA LEU A 67 8.86 -2.48 4.17
C LEU A 67 7.75 -3.14 4.98
N GLU A 68 6.66 -2.40 5.15
CA GLU A 68 5.47 -2.84 5.88
C GLU A 68 4.33 -3.16 4.89
N ALA A 69 3.26 -3.77 5.39
CA ALA A 69 1.98 -3.73 4.68
C ALA A 69 1.61 -2.26 4.39
N VAL A 70 1.30 -1.96 3.12
CA VAL A 70 1.00 -0.58 2.67
C VAL A 70 -0.10 0.05 3.52
N ILE A 71 -1.16 -0.69 3.82
CA ILE A 71 -2.17 -0.30 4.79
C ILE A 71 -2.14 -1.33 5.92
N LYS A 72 -1.67 -0.94 7.11
CA LYS A 72 -1.47 -1.86 8.25
C LYS A 72 -2.77 -2.41 8.83
N ARG A 73 -3.86 -1.65 8.75
CA ARG A 73 -5.18 -2.05 9.24
C ARG A 73 -6.28 -1.53 8.32
N PRO A 74 -6.51 -2.17 7.16
CA PRO A 74 -7.57 -1.76 6.25
C PRO A 74 -8.93 -1.94 6.93
N PRO A 75 -9.88 -1.01 6.78
CA PRO A 75 -11.21 -1.13 7.40
C PRO A 75 -11.99 -2.35 6.90
N LYS A 76 -11.78 -2.75 5.64
CA LYS A 76 -12.37 -3.93 5.01
C LYS A 76 -11.39 -4.52 4.00
N ILE A 77 -11.31 -5.85 3.92
CA ILE A 77 -10.60 -6.58 2.86
C ILE A 77 -11.63 -7.43 2.13
N ILE A 78 -11.91 -7.06 0.87
CA ILE A 78 -12.83 -7.79 -0.01
C ILE A 78 -11.99 -8.67 -0.93
N ALA A 79 -12.20 -9.98 -0.87
CA ALA A 79 -11.46 -10.97 -1.63
C ALA A 79 -12.37 -11.66 -2.66
N ILE A 80 -11.80 -11.99 -3.82
CA ILE A 80 -12.50 -12.68 -4.91
C ILE A 80 -11.90 -14.08 -5.06
N GLY A 81 -12.74 -15.11 -4.88
CA GLY A 81 -12.36 -16.50 -5.08
C GLY A 81 -12.53 -16.91 -6.54
N LEU A 82 -11.78 -17.94 -6.94
CA LEU A 82 -11.89 -18.57 -8.28
C LEU A 82 -11.83 -17.59 -9.46
N ASN A 83 -11.08 -16.49 -9.31
CA ASN A 83 -10.97 -15.44 -10.33
C ASN A 83 -9.97 -15.75 -11.46
N TYR A 84 -9.56 -17.02 -11.56
CA TYR A 84 -8.67 -17.55 -12.59
C TYR A 84 -9.19 -18.92 -13.02
N ARG A 85 -9.37 -19.13 -14.33
CA ARG A 85 -9.91 -20.38 -14.89
C ARG A 85 -9.12 -21.61 -14.45
N ALA A 86 -7.79 -21.56 -14.58
CA ALA A 86 -6.91 -22.67 -14.20
C ALA A 86 -7.07 -23.05 -12.71
N HIS A 87 -7.29 -22.08 -11.83
CA HIS A 87 -7.49 -22.34 -10.41
C HIS A 87 -8.86 -22.99 -10.12
N ALA A 88 -9.90 -22.64 -10.88
CA ALA A 88 -11.21 -23.31 -10.80
C ALA A 88 -11.12 -24.77 -11.26
N GLU A 89 -10.42 -25.02 -12.37
CA GLU A 89 -10.17 -26.36 -12.90
C GLU A 89 -9.35 -27.21 -11.91
N GLU A 90 -8.25 -26.67 -11.35
CA GLU A 90 -7.45 -27.32 -10.30
C GLU A 90 -8.29 -27.70 -9.08
N SER A 91 -9.23 -26.83 -8.70
CA SER A 91 -10.10 -27.03 -7.54
C SER A 91 -11.29 -27.97 -7.83
N ASN A 92 -11.44 -28.48 -9.06
CA ASN A 92 -12.63 -29.21 -9.53
C ASN A 92 -13.95 -28.44 -9.26
N MET A 93 -13.89 -27.11 -9.34
CA MET A 93 -15.04 -26.23 -9.13
C MET A 93 -15.52 -25.65 -10.46
N ALA A 94 -16.83 -25.49 -10.62
CA ALA A 94 -17.37 -24.78 -11.76
C ALA A 94 -16.90 -23.31 -11.76
N LEU A 95 -16.68 -22.76 -12.95
CA LEU A 95 -16.37 -21.34 -13.07
C LEU A 95 -17.59 -20.52 -12.57
N PRO A 96 -17.40 -19.59 -11.63
CA PRO A 96 -18.51 -18.76 -11.15
C PRO A 96 -19.13 -17.90 -12.27
N GLU A 97 -20.46 -17.85 -12.35
CA GLU A 97 -21.17 -16.93 -13.26
C GLU A 97 -21.12 -15.47 -12.80
N VAL A 98 -20.93 -15.27 -11.49
CA VAL A 98 -20.74 -13.97 -10.83
C VAL A 98 -19.55 -14.05 -9.87
N PRO A 99 -18.89 -12.93 -9.53
CA PRO A 99 -17.75 -12.95 -8.61
C PRO A 99 -18.07 -13.61 -7.28
N LEU A 100 -17.27 -14.61 -6.89
CA LEU A 100 -17.35 -15.21 -5.56
C LEU A 100 -16.67 -14.27 -4.56
N VAL A 101 -17.47 -13.48 -3.85
CA VAL A 101 -16.98 -12.46 -2.90
C VAL A 101 -16.97 -13.01 -1.47
N PHE A 102 -15.86 -12.81 -0.77
CA PHE A 102 -15.76 -13.03 0.68
C PHE A 102 -14.88 -11.97 1.34
N THR A 103 -14.78 -11.98 2.67
CA THR A 103 -13.98 -11.00 3.42
C THR A 103 -12.86 -11.66 4.22
N LYS A 104 -11.70 -11.00 4.27
CA LYS A 104 -10.67 -11.27 5.28
C LYS A 104 -10.78 -10.27 6.42
N GLN A 105 -10.57 -10.73 7.65
CA GLN A 105 -10.61 -9.86 8.83
C GLN A 105 -9.44 -8.88 8.79
N SER A 106 -9.67 -7.64 9.22
CA SER A 106 -8.64 -6.58 9.24
C SER A 106 -7.44 -6.90 10.14
N THR A 107 -7.63 -7.80 11.10
CA THR A 107 -6.58 -8.35 11.98
C THR A 107 -5.70 -9.41 11.30
N SER A 108 -6.05 -9.84 10.09
CA SER A 108 -5.24 -10.76 9.27
C SER A 108 -4.45 -10.06 8.17
N ALA A 109 -4.44 -8.72 8.21
CA ALA A 109 -3.59 -7.87 7.38
C ALA A 109 -2.16 -7.85 7.90
#